data_AF-M8D078-F1
#
_entry.id   AF-M8D078-F1
#
_cell.length_a   1.000
_cell.length_b   1.000
_cell.length_c   1.000
_cell.angle_alpha   90.00
_cell.angle_beta   90.00
_cell.angle_gamma   90.00
#
_symmetry.space_group_name_H-M   'P 1'
#
loop_
_entity.id
_entity.type
_entity.pdbx_description
1 polymer ?
#
loop_
_entity_poly.entity_id
_entity_poly.type
_entity_poly.pdbx_seq_one_letter_code
_entity_poly.pdbx_strand_id
1 'polypeptide(L)'
;MLFKEITLFIIRLIPDFNDIFCFGIILLAGVVFFLAHRKPKQYTRLIDLYIEKIHNIPDKDMLLGELIELTDEIIEKEKNDKYITGLLEKFKNRCYSGNIKNAVDVLDYTALVEIPGRRKIFDMMPGVFTGLGILGTFAGLVLGLSDLNFSGSTQALEEGINNLISGINLAFLTSIAGLVSSLGWSYFDRKRLHYYREKIDSFHSSYKKVFVQKEIDDYLKDIREIQEEQKTYMQKFVSDLSLELSNVLSNMLEQRIFPEFANIIHQQVTSKIVESFDNTIGEIKQSTESSKQMIERFANLAYDNQLEGVQRIVNKFIESMDLSLKGKFADLGESIGEMIKWQQMVKEGMNELIERLSNNILNLQEVNKAIENTIVNFSDYFDNVNAANNHLVENISKLESVSLNINGLIEGMSKMIKDINEQKDLLLKDKTEHIQIISRYILEINEKFSLLEKSYANISKDIDILNNSLKQSMEEFANKTHEGLKRSLSLFDEELASITSYLNSTLSEIEEAVDELPKVIIEFKKTLRNDEKEMQTIEG
;
A
#
# COMPACT_ATOMS: atom_id res chain seq x y z
N MET A 1 -28.65 -6.99 40.34
CA MET A 1 -28.38 -6.54 41.72
C MET A 1 -26.89 -6.29 41.95
N LEU A 2 -26.01 -7.26 41.69
CA LEU A 2 -24.55 -7.14 41.91
C LEU A 2 -23.91 -5.88 41.29
N PHE A 3 -24.21 -5.55 40.04
CA PHE A 3 -23.59 -4.40 39.35
C PHE A 3 -23.95 -3.07 40.03
N LYS A 4 -25.24 -2.86 40.35
CA LYS A 4 -25.75 -1.66 41.03
C LYS A 4 -25.11 -1.48 42.41
N GLU A 5 -25.00 -2.55 43.19
CA GLU A 5 -24.37 -2.52 44.52
C GLU A 5 -22.88 -2.22 44.43
N ILE A 6 -22.17 -2.81 43.48
CA ILE A 6 -20.74 -2.52 43.23
C ILE A 6 -20.54 -1.07 42.78
N THR A 7 -21.41 -0.54 41.91
CA THR A 7 -21.29 0.85 41.43
C THR A 7 -21.54 1.84 42.56
N LEU A 8 -22.59 1.63 43.35
CA LEU A 8 -22.90 2.45 44.53
C LEU A 8 -21.80 2.36 45.59
N PHE A 9 -21.21 1.18 45.79
CA PHE A 9 -20.10 0.98 46.73
C PHE A 9 -18.85 1.76 46.31
N ILE A 10 -18.44 1.66 45.05
CA ILE A 10 -17.25 2.36 44.52
C ILE A 10 -17.43 3.88 44.60
N ILE A 11 -18.62 4.38 44.27
CA ILE A 11 -18.88 5.82 44.24
C ILE A 11 -19.01 6.39 45.65
N ARG A 12 -19.62 5.67 46.60
CA ARG A 12 -19.69 6.09 48.01
C ARG A 12 -18.34 6.01 48.74
N LEU A 13 -17.36 5.25 48.22
CA LEU A 13 -16.02 5.14 48.80
C LEU A 13 -15.09 6.32 48.47
N ILE A 14 -15.42 7.11 47.44
CA ILE A 14 -14.56 8.17 46.89
C ILE A 14 -15.18 9.54 47.21
N PRO A 15 -14.64 10.30 48.19
CA PRO A 15 -15.04 11.69 48.38
C PRO A 15 -14.72 12.52 47.12
N ASP A 16 -15.61 13.44 46.74
CA ASP A 16 -15.50 14.29 45.55
C ASP A 16 -15.33 13.50 44.22
N PHE A 17 -16.03 12.37 44.11
CA PHE A 17 -16.04 11.52 42.91
C PHE A 17 -16.25 12.31 41.60
N ASN A 18 -17.08 13.35 41.62
CA ASN A 18 -17.38 14.19 40.45
C ASN A 18 -16.12 14.87 39.90
N ASP A 19 -15.33 15.49 40.78
CA ASP A 19 -14.13 16.22 40.42
C ASP A 19 -13.02 15.25 39.99
N ILE A 20 -12.91 14.11 40.69
CA ILE A 20 -11.94 13.06 40.36
C ILE A 20 -12.25 12.43 38.99
N PHE A 21 -13.52 12.18 38.68
CA PHE A 21 -13.93 11.61 37.41
C PHE A 21 -13.72 12.58 36.25
N CYS A 22 -14.16 13.84 36.40
CA CYS A 22 -13.94 14.89 35.40
C CYS A 22 -12.45 15.15 35.17
N PHE A 23 -11.66 15.26 36.24
CA PHE A 23 -10.21 15.38 36.15
C PHE A 23 -9.57 14.15 35.49
N GLY A 24 -10.09 12.96 35.79
CA GLY A 24 -9.67 11.70 35.17
C GLY A 24 -9.84 11.70 33.65
N ILE A 25 -10.96 12.22 33.12
CA ILE A 25 -11.17 12.35 31.66
C ILE A 25 -10.13 13.30 31.05
N ILE A 26 -9.89 14.45 31.68
CA ILE A 26 -8.94 15.46 31.17
C ILE A 26 -7.50 14.93 31.23
N LEU A 27 -7.12 14.29 32.34
CA LEU A 27 -5.81 13.66 32.51
C LEU A 27 -5.59 12.56 31.48
N LEU A 28 -6.59 11.70 31.27
CA LEU A 28 -6.57 10.67 30.24
C LEU A 28 -6.38 11.28 28.86
N ALA A 29 -7.10 12.36 28.53
CA ALA A 29 -6.93 13.07 27.28
C ALA A 29 -5.49 13.59 27.11
N GLY A 30 -4.89 14.17 28.15
CA GLY A 30 -3.49 14.62 28.11
C GLY A 30 -2.49 13.47 27.90
N VAL A 31 -2.65 12.36 28.63
CA VAL A 31 -1.75 11.19 28.54
C VAL A 31 -1.84 10.54 27.17
N VAL A 32 -3.06 10.30 26.69
CA VAL A 32 -3.31 9.71 25.37
C VAL A 32 -2.74 10.63 24.28
N PHE A 33 -2.82 11.95 24.43
CA PHE A 33 -2.34 12.92 23.45
C PHE A 33 -0.82 12.90 23.38
N PHE A 34 -0.18 12.84 24.54
CA PHE A 34 1.25 12.66 24.64
C PHE A 34 1.69 11.35 23.97
N LEU A 35 1.01 10.23 24.23
CA LEU A 35 1.34 8.94 23.63
C LEU A 35 1.16 8.94 22.11
N ALA A 36 0.07 9.51 21.60
CA ALA A 36 -0.23 9.58 20.17
C ALA A 36 0.80 10.42 19.39
N HIS A 37 1.39 11.44 20.02
CA HIS A 37 2.29 12.38 19.36
C HIS A 37 3.77 12.28 19.74
N ARG A 38 4.14 11.52 20.78
CA ARG A 38 5.55 11.41 21.24
C ARG A 38 6.50 10.99 20.12
N LYS A 39 6.16 9.91 19.40
CA LYS A 39 6.99 9.36 18.32
C LYS A 39 6.94 10.21 17.03
N PRO A 40 5.75 10.58 16.49
CA PRO A 40 5.69 11.48 15.33
C PRO A 40 6.46 12.78 15.55
N LYS A 41 6.32 13.41 16.73
CA LYS A 41 7.05 14.65 17.05
C LYS A 41 8.56 14.44 17.08
N GLN A 42 9.03 13.29 17.58
CA GLN A 42 10.44 12.94 17.58
C GLN A 42 10.95 12.79 16.15
N TYR A 43 10.23 12.06 15.30
CA TYR A 43 10.66 11.81 13.93
C TYR A 43 10.62 13.07 13.06
N THR A 44 9.60 13.92 13.19
CA THR A 44 9.56 15.20 12.46
C THR A 44 10.73 16.12 12.85
N ARG A 45 11.19 16.09 14.10
CA ARG A 45 12.40 16.84 14.51
C ARG A 45 13.67 16.31 13.85
N LEU A 46 13.74 15.01 13.55
CA LEU A 46 14.86 14.46 12.78
C LEU A 46 14.81 14.98 11.34
N ILE A 47 13.62 15.01 10.74
CA ILE A 47 13.41 15.56 9.39
C ILE A 47 13.83 17.04 9.29
N ASP A 48 13.65 17.84 10.35
CA ASP A 48 14.14 19.22 10.36
C ASP A 48 15.66 19.32 10.12
N LEU A 49 16.45 18.37 10.64
CA LEU A 49 17.91 18.32 10.42
C LEU A 49 18.24 18.04 8.95
N TYR A 50 17.46 17.17 8.29
CA TYR A 50 17.61 16.90 6.86
C TYR A 50 17.27 18.14 6.02
N ILE A 51 16.18 18.83 6.35
CA ILE A 51 15.77 20.07 5.67
C ILE A 51 16.86 21.13 5.79
N GLU A 52 17.47 21.28 6.98
CA GLU A 52 18.56 22.22 7.22
C GLU A 52 19.77 21.93 6.33
N LYS A 53 20.20 20.66 6.23
CA LYS A 53 21.29 20.26 5.33
C LYS A 53 20.96 20.52 3.85
N ILE A 54 19.74 20.20 3.42
CA ILE A 54 19.29 20.41 2.03
C ILE A 54 19.31 21.89 1.63
N HIS A 55 18.95 22.81 2.54
CA HIS A 55 18.97 24.23 2.24
C HIS A 55 20.38 24.84 2.23
N ASN A 56 21.31 24.28 3.02
CA ASN A 56 22.64 24.86 3.20
C ASN A 56 23.66 24.36 2.16
N ILE A 57 23.43 23.21 1.54
CA ILE A 57 24.39 22.58 0.61
C ILE A 57 23.81 22.60 -0.82
N PRO A 58 24.32 23.47 -1.70
CA PRO A 58 23.81 23.61 -3.07
C PRO A 58 24.35 22.52 -4.02
N ASP A 59 25.51 21.92 -3.71
CA ASP A 59 26.11 20.87 -4.53
C ASP A 59 25.47 19.50 -4.25
N LYS A 60 25.00 18.82 -5.30
CA LYS A 60 24.20 17.59 -5.20
C LYS A 60 25.01 16.40 -4.66
N ASP A 61 26.26 16.26 -5.08
CA ASP A 61 27.09 15.11 -4.71
C ASP A 61 27.61 15.27 -3.28
N MET A 62 27.99 16.49 -2.91
CA MET A 62 28.32 16.85 -1.52
C MET A 62 27.11 16.68 -0.59
N LEU A 63 25.91 17.13 -1.02
CA LEU A 63 24.68 16.97 -0.24
C LEU A 63 24.36 15.49 0.01
N LEU A 64 24.51 14.62 -0.99
CA LEU A 64 24.22 13.20 -0.83
C LEU A 64 25.11 12.56 0.24
N GLY A 65 26.41 12.87 0.26
CA GLY A 65 27.34 12.39 1.27
C GLY A 65 26.95 12.85 2.69
N GLU A 66 26.65 14.14 2.83
CA GLU A 66 26.24 14.76 4.10
C GLU A 66 24.89 14.22 4.63
N LEU A 67 23.95 13.92 3.74
CA LEU A 67 22.68 13.29 4.13
C LEU A 67 22.89 11.84 4.61
N ILE A 68 23.82 11.10 4.01
CA ILE A 68 24.18 9.74 4.44
C ILE A 68 24.89 9.78 5.80
N GLU A 69 25.84 10.68 5.99
CA GLU A 69 26.56 10.85 7.26
C GLU A 69 25.60 11.25 8.38
N LEU A 70 24.74 12.24 8.15
CA LEU A 70 23.66 12.61 9.08
C LEU A 70 22.76 11.42 9.41
N THR A 71 22.46 10.58 8.42
CA THR A 71 21.64 9.38 8.63
C THR A 71 22.32 8.39 9.57
N ASP A 72 23.63 8.18 9.43
CA ASP A 72 24.40 7.30 10.31
C ASP A 72 24.51 7.84 11.74
N GLU A 73 24.73 9.15 11.91
CA GLU A 73 24.70 9.79 13.23
C GLU A 73 23.34 9.62 13.92
N ILE A 74 22.24 9.81 13.18
CA ILE A 74 20.89 9.65 13.72
C ILE A 74 20.62 8.18 14.09
N ILE A 75 21.07 7.22 13.28
CA ILE A 75 20.92 5.79 13.57
C ILE A 75 21.64 5.44 14.89
N GLU A 76 22.86 5.94 15.11
CA GLU A 76 23.60 5.69 16.33
C GLU A 76 22.91 6.31 17.56
N LYS A 77 22.43 7.55 17.41
CA LYS A 77 21.74 8.28 18.48
C LYS A 77 20.39 7.66 18.85
N GLU A 78 19.66 7.15 17.87
CA GLU A 78 18.33 6.55 18.02
C GLU A 78 18.37 5.01 18.05
N LYS A 79 19.52 4.39 18.39
CA LYS A 79 19.73 2.93 18.39
C LYS A 79 18.69 2.09 19.15
N ASN A 80 17.99 2.71 20.11
CA ASN A 80 16.95 2.05 20.91
C ASN A 80 15.59 2.00 20.19
N ASP A 81 15.41 2.74 19.11
CA ASP A 81 14.20 2.81 18.31
C ASP A 81 14.36 2.09 16.96
N LYS A 82 14.20 0.77 17.00
CA LYS A 82 14.38 -0.11 15.83
C LYS A 82 13.53 0.27 14.62
N TYR A 83 12.40 0.97 14.83
CA TYR A 83 11.50 1.32 13.75
C TYR A 83 12.09 2.44 12.89
N ILE A 84 12.52 3.55 13.53
CA ILE A 84 13.10 4.66 12.79
C ILE A 84 14.48 4.30 12.24
N THR A 85 15.30 3.57 12.99
CA THR A 85 16.61 3.13 12.47
C THR A 85 16.45 2.24 11.24
N GLY A 86 15.47 1.33 11.22
CA GLY A 86 15.18 0.51 10.04
C GLY A 86 14.64 1.31 8.84
N LEU A 87 13.92 2.42 9.05
CA LEU A 87 13.52 3.32 7.97
C LEU A 87 14.72 4.10 7.42
N LEU A 88 15.59 4.59 8.31
CA LEU A 88 16.80 5.33 7.95
C LEU A 88 17.81 4.44 7.21
N GLU A 89 17.98 3.18 7.61
CA GLU A 89 18.77 2.19 6.87
C GLU A 89 18.21 1.95 5.46
N LYS A 90 16.88 1.84 5.31
CA LYS A 90 16.23 1.72 3.99
C LYS A 90 16.43 2.97 3.14
N PHE A 91 16.33 4.16 3.72
CA PHE A 91 16.63 5.42 3.05
C PHE A 91 18.08 5.43 2.55
N LYS A 92 19.05 5.17 3.43
CA LYS A 92 20.48 5.06 3.10
C LYS A 92 20.76 4.04 2.01
N ASN A 93 20.16 2.84 2.09
CA ASN A 93 20.32 1.81 1.07
C ASN A 93 19.81 2.25 -0.30
N ARG A 94 18.70 3.00 -0.38
CA ARG A 94 18.20 3.56 -1.64
C ARG A 94 19.11 4.66 -2.21
N CYS A 95 19.76 5.43 -1.35
CA CYS A 95 20.80 6.38 -1.76
C CYS A 95 21.98 5.65 -2.43
N TYR A 96 22.46 4.55 -1.85
CA TYR A 96 23.56 3.76 -2.43
C TYR A 96 23.20 2.95 -3.67
N SER A 97 21.96 2.44 -3.76
CA SER A 97 21.52 1.61 -4.88
C SER A 97 21.22 2.40 -6.17
N GLY A 98 21.56 3.69 -6.22
CA GLY A 98 21.27 4.58 -7.35
C GLY A 98 19.81 5.04 -7.46
N ASN A 99 18.92 4.63 -6.53
CA ASN A 99 17.52 5.07 -6.51
C ASN A 99 17.34 6.32 -5.63
N ILE A 100 18.23 7.30 -5.84
CA ILE A 100 18.35 8.49 -4.98
C ILE A 100 17.07 9.33 -5.02
N LYS A 101 16.42 9.46 -6.19
CA LYS A 101 15.14 10.21 -6.36
C LYS A 101 14.05 9.74 -5.41
N ASN A 102 13.88 8.43 -5.29
CA ASN A 102 12.80 7.80 -4.51
C ASN A 102 13.28 7.31 -3.14
N ALA A 103 14.50 7.67 -2.72
CA ALA A 103 15.00 7.34 -1.39
C ALA A 103 14.11 7.99 -0.32
N VAL A 104 13.73 9.25 -0.55
CA VAL A 104 12.89 10.05 0.36
C VAL A 104 11.49 9.46 0.58
N ASP A 105 10.97 8.67 -0.37
CA ASP A 105 9.64 8.05 -0.26
C ASP A 105 9.56 6.99 0.85
N VAL A 106 10.70 6.50 1.35
CA VAL A 106 10.74 5.63 2.55
C VAL A 106 10.35 6.41 3.81
N LEU A 107 10.56 7.72 3.80
CA LEU A 107 10.31 8.65 4.90
C LEU A 107 9.03 9.46 4.61
N ASP A 108 7.93 8.77 4.30
CA ASP A 108 6.64 9.37 4.01
C ASP A 108 5.79 9.61 5.27
N TYR A 109 4.62 10.25 5.08
CA TYR A 109 3.70 10.56 6.17
C TYR A 109 3.21 9.31 6.92
N THR A 110 2.92 8.23 6.19
CA THR A 110 2.44 6.98 6.80
C THR A 110 3.51 6.34 7.67
N ALA A 111 4.75 6.27 7.17
CA ALA A 111 5.88 5.71 7.87
C ALA A 111 6.27 6.53 9.12
N LEU A 112 6.27 7.87 9.03
CA LEU A 112 6.75 8.74 10.10
C LEU A 112 5.68 9.15 11.11
N VAL A 113 4.39 9.13 10.73
CA VAL A 113 3.29 9.65 11.56
C VAL A 113 2.23 8.59 11.82
N GLU A 114 1.69 7.94 10.78
CA GLU A 114 0.51 7.08 10.94
C GLU A 114 0.79 5.80 11.73
N ILE A 115 1.84 5.08 11.34
CA ILE A 115 2.27 3.83 11.97
C ILE A 115 2.77 4.07 13.40
N PRO A 116 3.81 4.90 13.64
CA PRO A 116 4.37 5.11 14.98
C PRO A 116 3.42 5.84 15.91
N GLY A 117 2.53 6.69 15.37
CA GLY A 117 1.47 7.35 16.11
C GLY A 117 0.24 6.47 16.37
N ARG A 118 0.21 5.21 15.90
CA ARG A 118 -0.90 4.25 16.01
C ARG A 118 -2.27 4.87 15.69
N ARG A 119 -2.35 5.64 14.59
CA ARG A 119 -3.48 6.57 14.35
C ARG A 119 -4.84 5.88 14.30
N LYS A 120 -4.91 4.66 13.76
CA LYS A 120 -6.13 3.83 13.79
C LYS A 120 -6.78 3.69 15.18
N ILE A 121 -5.98 3.66 16.24
CA ILE A 121 -6.49 3.57 17.62
C ILE A 121 -6.86 4.96 18.14
N PHE A 122 -5.98 5.94 17.95
CA PHE A 122 -6.13 7.25 18.55
C PHE A 122 -7.15 8.16 17.84
N ASP A 123 -7.50 7.87 16.59
CA ASP A 123 -8.57 8.58 15.86
C ASP A 123 -9.96 8.32 16.46
N MET A 124 -10.10 7.25 17.26
CA MET A 124 -11.35 6.91 17.97
C MET A 124 -11.53 7.68 19.28
N MET A 125 -10.48 8.32 19.79
CA MET A 125 -10.46 8.93 21.13
C MET A 125 -11.51 10.03 21.36
N PRO A 126 -11.85 10.90 20.39
CA PRO A 126 -12.98 11.83 20.55
C PRO A 126 -14.27 11.11 20.93
N GLY A 127 -14.56 9.97 20.30
CA GLY A 127 -15.73 9.16 20.61
C GLY A 127 -15.66 8.54 22.00
N VAL A 128 -14.48 8.09 22.41
CA VAL A 128 -14.25 7.55 23.77
C VAL A 128 -14.51 8.61 24.84
N PHE A 129 -14.03 9.86 24.67
CA PHE A 129 -14.27 10.93 25.65
C PHE A 129 -15.74 11.31 25.74
N THR A 130 -16.44 11.39 24.61
CA THR A 130 -17.89 11.59 24.60
C THR A 130 -18.62 10.44 25.29
N GLY A 131 -18.21 9.19 25.02
CA GLY A 131 -18.76 8.00 25.67
C GLY A 131 -18.53 7.96 27.18
N LEU A 132 -17.34 8.35 27.65
CA LEU A 132 -17.04 8.48 29.08
C LEU A 132 -17.89 9.57 29.74
N GLY A 133 -18.13 10.70 29.05
CA GLY A 133 -19.03 11.74 29.51
C GLY A 133 -20.46 11.24 29.68
N ILE A 134 -20.98 10.51 28.67
CA ILE A 134 -22.31 9.87 28.71
C ILE A 134 -22.40 8.84 29.85
N LEU A 135 -21.36 8.03 30.05
CA LEU A 135 -21.30 7.05 31.14
C LEU A 135 -21.37 7.74 32.50
N GLY A 136 -20.65 8.85 32.66
CA GLY A 136 -20.74 9.70 33.85
C GLY A 136 -22.17 10.24 34.07
N THR A 137 -22.85 10.64 32.99
CA THR A 137 -24.25 11.08 33.04
C THR A 137 -25.17 10.00 33.58
N PHE A 138 -25.03 8.77 33.08
CA PHE A 138 -25.82 7.64 33.56
C PHE A 138 -25.51 7.30 35.03
N ALA A 139 -24.25 7.33 35.43
CA ALA A 139 -23.85 7.13 36.81
C ALA A 139 -24.47 8.20 37.73
N GLY A 140 -24.42 9.48 37.35
CA GLY A 140 -24.99 10.58 38.11
C GLY A 140 -26.50 10.47 38.29
N LEU A 141 -27.23 10.09 37.23
CA LEU A 141 -28.67 9.87 37.31
C LEU A 141 -29.06 8.67 38.18
N VAL A 142 -28.32 7.56 38.09
CA VAL A 142 -28.57 6.36 38.92
C VAL A 142 -28.35 6.65 40.41
N LEU A 143 -27.33 7.45 40.75
CA LEU A 143 -27.08 7.90 42.12
C LEU A 143 -28.13 8.90 42.61
N GLY A 144 -28.52 9.86 41.76
CA GLY A 144 -29.54 10.85 42.13
C GLY A 144 -30.91 10.24 42.39
N LEU A 145 -31.22 9.11 41.73
CA LEU A 145 -32.49 8.41 41.88
C LEU A 145 -32.46 7.29 42.95
N SER A 146 -31.30 6.92 43.49
CA SER A 146 -31.19 5.72 44.33
C SER A 146 -31.83 5.83 45.72
N ASP A 147 -31.96 7.05 46.25
CA ASP A 147 -32.45 7.31 47.61
C ASP A 147 -33.84 8.00 47.64
N LEU A 148 -34.57 8.03 46.51
CA LEU A 148 -35.92 8.60 46.44
C LEU A 148 -36.99 7.66 47.04
N ASN A 149 -37.42 7.95 48.27
CA ASN A 149 -38.54 7.27 48.93
C ASN A 149 -39.80 8.15 48.96
N PHE A 150 -40.72 7.93 48.02
CA PHE A 150 -42.00 8.66 47.94
C PHE A 150 -43.03 8.28 49.02
N SER A 151 -42.68 7.34 49.91
CA SER A 151 -43.52 6.80 50.98
C SER A 151 -43.10 7.27 52.40
N GLY A 152 -42.08 8.13 52.52
CA GLY A 152 -41.53 8.62 53.80
C GLY A 152 -42.09 9.96 54.28
N SER A 153 -41.55 10.47 55.40
CA SER A 153 -41.87 11.80 55.95
C SER A 153 -41.42 12.94 55.01
N THR A 154 -41.95 14.15 55.19
CA THR A 154 -41.56 15.35 54.41
C THR A 154 -40.05 15.61 54.40
N GLN A 155 -39.32 15.28 55.47
CA GLN A 155 -37.86 15.37 55.54
C GLN A 155 -37.13 14.36 54.64
N ALA A 156 -37.61 13.12 54.57
CA ALA A 156 -37.01 12.09 53.70
C ALA A 156 -37.22 12.44 52.21
N LEU A 157 -38.30 13.15 51.88
CA LEU A 157 -38.54 13.66 50.53
C LEU A 157 -37.61 14.82 50.18
N GLU A 158 -37.36 15.74 51.12
CA GLU A 158 -36.43 16.87 50.94
C GLU A 158 -34.98 16.38 50.73
N GLU A 159 -34.52 15.40 51.51
CA GLU A 159 -33.21 14.77 51.32
C GLU A 159 -33.10 14.02 49.98
N GLY A 160 -34.16 13.30 49.58
CA GLY A 160 -34.23 12.65 48.28
C GLY A 160 -34.16 13.63 47.10
N ILE A 161 -34.80 14.80 47.21
CA ILE A 161 -34.72 15.87 46.21
C ILE A 161 -33.31 16.48 46.16
N ASN A 162 -32.67 16.71 47.31
CA ASN A 162 -31.29 17.23 47.35
C ASN A 162 -30.29 16.24 46.72
N ASN A 163 -30.44 14.95 46.98
CA ASN A 163 -29.63 13.90 46.34
C ASN A 163 -29.89 13.82 44.82
N LEU A 164 -31.13 13.98 44.38
CA LEU A 164 -31.48 14.04 42.97
C LEU A 164 -30.81 15.24 42.26
N ILE A 165 -30.88 16.43 42.86
CA ILE A 165 -30.24 17.64 42.33
C ILE A 165 -28.72 17.46 42.24
N SER A 166 -28.11 16.84 43.25
CA SER A 166 -26.67 16.53 43.26
C SER A 166 -26.28 15.53 42.16
N GLY A 167 -27.07 14.47 41.97
CA GLY A 167 -26.85 13.49 40.89
C GLY A 167 -27.04 14.07 39.49
N ILE A 168 -28.01 14.98 39.31
CA ILE A 168 -28.20 15.73 38.07
C ILE A 168 -27.00 16.65 37.80
N ASN A 169 -26.50 17.37 38.81
CA ASN A 169 -25.32 18.22 38.67
C ASN A 169 -24.08 17.41 38.23
N LEU A 170 -23.84 16.26 38.89
CA LEU A 170 -22.79 15.31 38.48
C LEU A 170 -22.95 14.91 37.01
N ALA A 171 -24.16 14.54 36.59
CA ALA A 171 -24.44 14.10 35.24
C ALA A 171 -24.17 15.19 34.18
N PHE A 172 -24.47 16.45 34.49
CA PHE A 172 -24.16 17.59 33.62
C PHE A 172 -22.65 17.85 33.53
N LEU A 173 -21.94 17.88 34.66
CA LEU A 173 -20.50 18.17 34.69
C LEU A 173 -19.68 17.11 33.94
N THR A 174 -19.99 15.83 34.09
CA THR A 174 -19.28 14.76 33.38
C THR A 174 -19.52 14.80 31.87
N SER A 175 -20.73 15.17 31.45
CA SER A 175 -21.07 15.35 30.03
C SER A 175 -20.28 16.50 29.41
N ILE A 176 -20.21 17.65 30.11
CA ILE A 176 -19.42 18.81 29.68
C ILE A 176 -17.94 18.45 29.60
N ALA A 177 -17.39 17.76 30.62
CA ALA A 177 -16.00 17.34 30.65
C ALA A 177 -15.66 16.40 29.47
N GLY A 178 -16.53 15.44 29.17
CA GLY A 178 -16.37 14.54 28.02
C GLY A 178 -16.41 15.27 26.68
N LEU A 179 -17.37 16.18 26.50
CA LEU A 179 -17.52 16.97 25.27
C LEU A 179 -16.34 17.93 25.04
N VAL A 180 -15.94 18.68 26.07
CA VAL A 180 -14.80 19.61 26.00
C VAL A 180 -13.51 18.85 25.71
N SER A 181 -13.30 17.69 26.34
CA SER A 181 -12.13 16.84 26.07
C SER A 181 -12.14 16.27 24.64
N SER A 182 -13.30 15.88 24.13
CA SER A 182 -13.48 15.39 22.75
C SER A 182 -13.17 16.45 21.69
N LEU A 183 -13.71 17.66 21.86
CA LEU A 183 -13.47 18.80 20.97
C LEU A 183 -12.03 19.28 21.07
N GLY A 184 -11.51 19.43 22.28
CA GLY A 184 -10.13 19.82 22.55
C GLY A 184 -9.15 18.86 21.90
N TRP A 185 -9.32 17.55 22.12
CA TRP A 185 -8.54 16.51 21.47
C TRP A 185 -8.56 16.68 19.95
N SER A 186 -9.75 16.72 19.35
CA SER A 186 -9.91 16.76 17.90
C SER A 186 -9.23 17.98 17.27
N TYR A 187 -9.34 19.13 17.91
CA TYR A 187 -8.70 20.36 17.45
C TYR A 187 -7.17 20.28 17.52
N PHE A 188 -6.62 19.93 18.70
CA PHE A 188 -5.17 19.88 18.89
C PHE A 188 -4.51 18.77 18.07
N ASP A 189 -5.16 17.62 17.96
CA ASP A 189 -4.67 16.47 17.21
C ASP A 189 -4.58 16.78 15.71
N ARG A 190 -5.65 17.34 15.11
CA ARG A 190 -5.65 17.77 13.71
C ARG A 190 -4.61 18.86 13.45
N LYS A 191 -4.50 19.84 14.35
CA LYS A 191 -3.49 20.91 14.24
C LYS A 191 -2.08 20.36 14.26
N ARG A 192 -1.78 19.37 15.12
CA ARG A 192 -0.47 18.69 15.17
C ARG A 192 -0.21 17.86 13.93
N LEU A 193 -1.20 17.13 13.42
CA LEU A 193 -1.03 16.35 12.20
C LEU A 193 -0.72 17.20 10.99
N HIS A 194 -1.43 18.33 10.85
CA HIS A 194 -1.21 19.25 9.76
C HIS A 194 0.23 19.76 9.78
N TYR A 195 0.73 20.17 10.96
CA TYR A 195 2.12 20.55 11.13
C TYR A 195 3.13 19.45 10.73
N TYR A 196 2.89 18.19 11.12
CA TYR A 196 3.79 17.09 10.71
C TYR A 196 3.74 16.85 9.20
N ARG A 197 2.56 16.94 8.59
CA ARG A 197 2.38 16.79 7.14
C ARG A 197 3.11 17.87 6.38
N GLU A 198 2.89 19.14 6.72
CA GLU A 198 3.59 20.26 6.08
C GLU A 198 5.12 20.13 6.16
N LYS A 199 5.64 19.66 7.30
CA LYS A 199 7.08 19.43 7.46
C LYS A 199 7.61 18.30 6.58
N ILE A 200 6.90 17.17 6.52
CA ILE A 200 7.31 16.03 5.68
C ILE A 200 7.19 16.39 4.19
N ASP A 201 6.11 17.09 3.80
CA ASP A 201 5.92 17.55 2.42
C ASP A 201 6.97 18.57 2.00
N SER A 202 7.37 19.47 2.92
CA SER A 202 8.46 20.41 2.71
C SER A 202 9.80 19.70 2.52
N PHE A 203 10.08 18.67 3.32
CA PHE A 203 11.25 17.82 3.15
C PHE A 203 11.25 17.09 1.80
N HIS A 204 10.16 16.41 1.45
CA HIS A 204 10.02 15.72 0.17
C HIS A 204 10.20 16.67 -1.01
N SER A 205 9.56 17.85 -0.95
CA SER A 205 9.66 18.86 -2.01
C SER A 205 11.08 19.38 -2.15
N SER A 206 11.75 19.69 -1.03
CA SER A 206 13.13 20.22 -1.06
C SER A 206 14.12 19.16 -1.55
N TYR A 207 13.98 17.92 -1.08
CA TYR A 207 14.78 16.80 -1.55
C TYR A 207 14.57 16.54 -3.05
N LYS A 208 13.31 16.40 -3.50
CA LYS A 208 13.00 16.11 -4.90
C LYS A 208 13.45 17.22 -5.84
N LYS A 209 13.41 18.50 -5.42
CA LYS A 209 13.95 19.64 -6.17
C LYS A 209 15.45 19.57 -6.41
N VAL A 210 16.24 19.07 -5.45
CA VAL A 210 17.70 18.95 -5.61
C VAL A 210 18.07 17.70 -6.40
N PHE A 211 17.36 16.60 -6.18
CA PHE A 211 17.62 15.32 -6.86
C PHE A 211 16.78 15.12 -8.14
N VAL A 212 16.27 16.19 -8.77
CA VAL A 212 15.53 16.14 -10.05
C VAL A 212 16.38 15.46 -11.11
N GLN A 213 15.77 14.51 -11.80
CA GLN A 213 16.19 14.02 -13.10
C GLN A 213 15.21 14.65 -14.09
N LYS A 214 15.71 15.37 -15.11
CA LYS A 214 14.89 15.94 -16.19
C LYS A 214 13.90 14.89 -16.67
N GLU A 215 12.60 15.20 -16.63
CA GLU A 215 11.59 14.31 -17.20
C GLU A 215 11.62 14.44 -18.72
N ILE A 216 11.00 13.49 -19.45
CA ILE A 216 10.98 13.52 -20.93
C ILE A 216 10.43 14.87 -21.43
N ASP A 217 9.47 15.45 -20.71
CA ASP A 217 8.90 16.76 -21.01
C ASP A 217 9.90 17.92 -20.87
N ASP A 218 10.87 17.84 -19.95
CA ASP A 218 11.95 18.83 -19.82
C ASP A 218 12.93 18.72 -20.99
N TYR A 219 13.25 17.50 -21.44
CA TYR A 219 14.05 17.30 -22.64
C TYR A 219 13.33 17.78 -23.91
N LEU A 220 12.01 17.54 -24.01
CA LEU A 220 11.21 18.05 -25.13
C LEU A 220 11.14 19.57 -25.13
N LYS A 221 11.09 20.20 -23.96
CA LYS A 221 11.15 21.65 -23.82
C LYS A 221 12.51 22.21 -24.23
N ASP A 222 13.61 21.61 -23.77
CA ASP A 222 14.97 21.99 -24.17
C ASP A 222 15.18 21.83 -25.68
N ILE A 223 14.70 20.72 -26.27
CA ILE A 223 14.77 20.48 -27.72
C ILE A 223 13.98 21.55 -28.47
N ARG A 224 12.79 21.91 -27.99
CA ARG A 224 11.97 22.96 -28.59
C ARG A 224 12.64 24.33 -28.50
N GLU A 225 13.20 24.68 -27.35
CA GLU A 225 13.94 25.95 -27.18
C GLU A 225 15.19 25.99 -28.07
N ILE A 226 15.96 24.90 -28.15
CA ILE A 226 17.10 24.77 -29.06
C ILE A 226 16.66 24.87 -30.53
N GLN A 227 15.50 24.29 -30.91
CA GLN A 227 14.95 24.41 -32.26
C GLN A 227 14.48 25.84 -32.59
N GLU A 228 13.85 26.54 -31.64
CA GLU A 228 13.46 27.95 -31.80
C GLU A 228 14.69 28.86 -31.92
N GLU A 229 15.73 28.65 -31.10
CA GLU A 229 17.02 29.34 -31.25
C GLU A 229 17.70 29.02 -32.58
N GLN A 230 17.80 27.75 -32.99
CA GLN A 230 18.38 27.35 -34.27
C GLN A 230 17.65 27.98 -35.45
N LYS A 231 16.31 28.08 -35.40
CA LYS A 231 15.53 28.78 -36.42
C LYS A 231 15.91 30.26 -36.50
N THR A 232 16.05 30.93 -35.36
CA THR A 232 16.48 32.33 -35.31
C THR A 232 17.92 32.50 -35.83
N TYR A 233 18.85 31.64 -35.43
CA TYR A 233 20.22 31.64 -35.94
C TYR A 233 20.29 31.35 -37.44
N MET A 234 19.47 30.44 -37.96
CA MET A 234 19.41 30.12 -39.39
C MET A 234 18.84 31.29 -40.20
N GLN A 235 17.77 31.93 -39.71
CA GLN A 235 17.22 33.14 -40.32
C GLN A 235 18.24 34.28 -40.35
N LYS A 236 18.97 34.46 -39.25
CA LYS A 236 20.04 35.45 -39.15
C LYS A 236 21.20 35.11 -40.08
N PHE A 237 21.65 33.85 -40.11
CA PHE A 237 22.70 33.37 -41.01
C PHE A 237 22.34 33.57 -42.48
N VAL A 238 21.11 33.24 -42.91
CA VAL A 238 20.65 33.46 -44.28
C VAL A 238 20.60 34.96 -44.61
N SER A 239 20.15 35.80 -43.68
CA SER A 239 20.14 37.26 -43.85
C SER A 239 21.55 37.84 -43.96
N ASP A 240 22.44 37.47 -43.04
CA ASP A 240 23.82 37.93 -42.98
C ASP A 240 24.62 37.42 -44.19
N LEU A 241 24.45 36.15 -44.58
CA LEU A 241 25.04 35.57 -45.78
C LEU A 241 24.56 36.29 -47.04
N SER A 242 23.26 36.60 -47.14
CA SER A 242 22.71 37.30 -48.32
C SER A 242 23.24 38.73 -48.41
N LEU A 243 23.35 39.43 -47.28
CA LEU A 243 23.94 40.77 -47.23
C LEU A 243 25.44 40.74 -47.56
N GLU A 244 26.19 39.78 -47.03
CA GLU A 244 27.63 39.63 -47.27
C GLU A 244 27.90 39.24 -48.73
N LEU A 245 27.12 38.30 -49.31
CA LEU A 245 27.22 37.94 -50.74
C LEU A 245 26.89 39.12 -51.64
N SER A 246 25.84 39.87 -51.32
CA SER A 246 25.45 41.05 -52.08
C SER A 246 26.52 42.14 -52.00
N ASN A 247 27.08 42.38 -50.80
CA ASN A 247 28.18 43.33 -50.60
C ASN A 247 29.46 42.89 -51.31
N VAL A 248 29.84 41.61 -51.25
CA VAL A 248 31.03 41.08 -51.93
C VAL A 248 30.86 41.13 -53.45
N LEU A 249 29.70 40.76 -53.99
CA LEU A 249 29.41 40.83 -55.42
C LEU A 249 29.38 42.29 -55.91
N SER A 250 28.74 43.18 -55.15
CA SER A 250 28.67 44.61 -55.48
C SER A 250 30.05 45.26 -55.39
N ASN A 251 30.83 44.97 -54.33
CA ASN A 251 32.20 45.45 -54.20
C ASN A 251 33.13 44.85 -55.27
N MET A 252 32.99 43.59 -55.67
CA MET A 252 33.78 43.02 -56.77
C MET A 252 33.43 43.67 -58.11
N LEU A 253 32.15 43.94 -58.38
CA LEU A 253 31.72 44.64 -59.59
C LEU A 253 32.24 46.09 -59.60
N GLU A 254 32.01 46.85 -58.53
CA GLU A 254 32.41 48.26 -58.41
C GLU A 254 33.92 48.49 -58.25
N GLN A 255 34.64 47.65 -57.52
CA GLN A 255 36.05 47.88 -57.18
C GLN A 255 37.05 47.09 -58.04
N ARG A 256 36.66 45.96 -58.62
CA ARG A 256 37.55 45.16 -59.47
C ARG A 256 37.15 45.19 -60.94
N ILE A 257 35.90 44.88 -61.28
CA ILE A 257 35.51 44.74 -62.69
C ILE A 257 35.38 46.09 -63.39
N PHE A 258 34.63 47.04 -62.83
CA PHE A 258 34.46 48.36 -63.45
C PHE A 258 35.76 49.17 -63.56
N PRO A 259 36.66 49.21 -62.55
CA PRO A 259 37.90 49.98 -62.63
C PRO A 259 38.94 49.35 -63.55
N GLU A 260 39.05 48.01 -63.64
CA GLU A 260 39.90 47.33 -64.64
C GLU A 260 39.39 47.59 -66.06
N PHE A 261 38.08 47.43 -66.30
CA PHE A 261 37.48 47.73 -67.61
C PHE A 261 37.66 49.21 -67.99
N ALA A 262 37.48 50.12 -67.03
CA ALA A 262 37.69 51.55 -67.25
C ALA A 262 39.17 51.90 -67.44
N ASN A 263 40.11 51.30 -66.68
CA ASN A 263 41.55 51.54 -66.85
C ASN A 263 42.08 50.99 -68.18
N ILE A 264 41.61 49.83 -68.65
CA ILE A 264 42.00 49.30 -69.97
C ILE A 264 41.58 50.26 -71.08
N ILE A 265 40.35 50.80 -71.00
CA ILE A 265 39.84 51.79 -71.98
C ILE A 265 40.59 53.14 -71.85
N HIS A 266 40.86 53.61 -70.62
CA HIS A 266 41.36 54.96 -70.34
C HIS A 266 42.89 55.10 -70.36
N GLN A 267 43.66 54.05 -70.04
CA GLN A 267 45.13 54.08 -70.00
C GLN A 267 45.83 53.49 -71.24
N GLN A 268 45.20 52.60 -72.02
CA GLN A 268 45.90 51.99 -73.17
C GLN A 268 45.55 52.60 -74.53
N VAL A 269 44.34 53.14 -74.72
CA VAL A 269 43.89 53.56 -76.07
C VAL A 269 43.97 55.07 -76.29
N THR A 270 43.72 55.90 -75.27
CA THR A 270 43.56 57.36 -75.48
C THR A 270 44.85 58.17 -75.25
N SER A 271 45.69 57.84 -74.27
CA SER A 271 46.90 58.64 -73.94
C SER A 271 48.07 58.38 -74.90
N LYS A 272 48.34 57.12 -75.28
CA LYS A 272 49.44 56.78 -76.18
C LYS A 272 49.26 57.27 -77.62
N ILE A 273 48.01 57.40 -78.10
CA ILE A 273 47.74 57.91 -79.44
C ILE A 273 47.92 59.43 -79.48
N VAL A 274 47.39 60.17 -78.49
CA VAL A 274 47.44 61.64 -78.45
C VAL A 274 48.85 62.16 -78.18
N GLU A 275 49.60 61.56 -77.24
CA GLU A 275 50.96 62.00 -76.92
C GLU A 275 51.97 61.68 -78.05
N SER A 276 51.73 60.61 -78.82
CA SER A 276 52.52 60.34 -80.03
C SER A 276 52.20 61.31 -81.17
N PHE A 277 50.93 61.73 -81.30
CA PHE A 277 50.52 62.66 -82.35
C PHE A 277 51.00 64.10 -82.09
N ASP A 278 50.92 64.57 -80.84
CA ASP A 278 51.33 65.93 -80.48
C ASP A 278 52.85 66.12 -80.52
N ASN A 279 53.64 65.14 -80.08
CA ASN A 279 55.09 65.21 -80.19
C ASN A 279 55.57 65.14 -81.64
N THR A 280 54.92 64.34 -82.50
CA THR A 280 55.26 64.24 -83.92
C THR A 280 54.95 65.53 -84.70
N ILE A 281 53.84 66.21 -84.38
CA ILE A 281 53.51 67.52 -85.02
C ILE A 281 54.43 68.64 -84.52
N GLY A 282 54.83 68.61 -83.24
CA GLY A 282 55.82 69.54 -82.69
C GLY A 282 57.19 69.46 -83.39
N GLU A 283 57.66 68.23 -83.62
CA GLU A 283 58.95 67.96 -84.28
C GLU A 283 58.93 68.30 -85.79
N ILE A 284 57.81 68.09 -86.49
CA ILE A 284 57.64 68.48 -87.90
C ILE A 284 57.67 70.01 -88.07
N LYS A 285 57.06 70.75 -87.14
CA LYS A 285 57.03 72.23 -87.17
C LYS A 285 58.42 72.83 -86.94
N GLN A 286 59.21 72.23 -86.04
CA GLN A 286 60.58 72.66 -85.77
C GLN A 286 61.57 72.28 -86.89
N SER A 287 61.34 71.14 -87.56
CA SER A 287 62.09 70.72 -88.76
C SER A 287 61.86 71.65 -89.96
N THR A 288 60.63 72.16 -90.11
CA THR A 288 60.24 73.08 -91.20
C THR A 288 60.88 74.46 -91.05
N GLU A 289 60.95 74.99 -89.82
CA GLU A 289 61.63 76.26 -89.51
C GLU A 289 63.16 76.14 -89.64
N SER A 290 63.72 74.99 -89.25
CA SER A 290 65.15 74.68 -89.39
C SER A 290 65.57 74.54 -90.87
N SER A 291 64.73 73.95 -91.71
CA SER A 291 64.97 73.86 -93.17
C SER A 291 64.95 75.22 -93.85
N LYS A 292 64.08 76.14 -93.40
CA LYS A 292 64.03 77.53 -93.90
C LYS A 292 65.32 78.30 -93.55
N GLN A 293 65.83 78.14 -92.34
CA GLN A 293 67.12 78.71 -91.92
C GLN A 293 68.33 78.06 -92.62
N MET A 294 68.25 76.77 -92.95
CA MET A 294 69.29 76.06 -93.69
C MET A 294 69.39 76.57 -95.13
N ILE A 295 68.26 76.83 -95.79
CA ILE A 295 68.20 77.40 -97.15
C ILE A 295 68.75 78.85 -97.17
N GLU A 296 68.46 79.67 -96.15
CA GLU A 296 69.02 81.02 -96.00
C GLU A 296 70.54 81.03 -95.72
N ARG A 297 71.06 80.02 -95.02
CA ARG A 297 72.51 79.84 -94.79
C ARG A 297 73.23 79.24 -96.00
N PHE A 298 72.55 78.40 -96.79
CA PHE A 298 73.09 77.81 -98.02
C PHE A 298 73.25 78.85 -99.14
N ALA A 299 72.37 79.87 -99.18
CA ALA A 299 72.47 80.99 -100.12
C ALA A 299 73.70 81.90 -99.89
N ASN A 300 74.37 81.81 -98.74
CA ASN A 300 75.49 82.69 -98.35
C ASN A 300 76.87 82.00 -98.23
N LEU A 301 76.99 80.69 -98.45
CA LEU A 301 78.27 79.97 -98.28
C LEU A 301 78.52 78.92 -99.37
N ALA A 302 78.53 79.37 -100.61
CA ALA A 302 79.16 78.64 -101.72
C ALA A 302 80.53 79.26 -102.04
N TYR A 303 81.59 78.81 -101.36
CA TYR A 303 82.88 78.46 -101.98
C TYR A 303 83.90 77.95 -100.92
N ASP A 304 84.42 76.75 -101.19
CA ASP A 304 85.65 76.11 -100.70
C ASP A 304 85.69 75.29 -99.38
N ASN A 305 85.56 73.96 -99.60
CA ASN A 305 86.17 72.82 -98.88
C ASN A 305 85.81 72.56 -97.40
N GLN A 306 84.75 71.76 -97.12
CA GLN A 306 84.63 71.00 -95.86
C GLN A 306 84.03 69.60 -96.03
N LEU A 307 84.90 68.63 -96.38
CA LEU A 307 84.63 67.18 -96.26
C LEU A 307 84.81 66.66 -94.81
N GLU A 308 85.35 67.47 -93.88
CA GLU A 308 85.57 67.07 -92.47
C GLU A 308 84.39 67.34 -91.51
N GLY A 309 83.53 68.31 -91.80
CA GLY A 309 82.46 68.74 -90.89
C GLY A 309 81.36 67.68 -90.68
N VAL A 310 81.03 66.94 -91.73
CA VAL A 310 79.98 65.91 -91.71
C VAL A 310 80.41 64.70 -90.87
N GLN A 311 81.68 64.32 -90.92
CA GLN A 311 82.20 63.14 -90.22
C GLN A 311 82.21 63.32 -88.69
N ARG A 312 82.48 64.54 -88.19
CA ARG A 312 82.41 64.85 -86.75
C ARG A 312 80.98 64.83 -86.19
N ILE A 313 80.00 65.25 -86.98
CA ILE A 313 78.59 65.29 -86.57
C ILE A 313 78.04 63.88 -86.41
N VAL A 314 78.30 63.00 -87.39
CA VAL A 314 77.87 61.60 -87.36
C VAL A 314 78.51 60.85 -86.18
N ASN A 315 79.81 61.04 -85.94
CA ASN A 315 80.49 60.39 -84.81
C ASN A 315 79.93 60.83 -83.45
N LYS A 316 79.65 62.13 -83.26
CA LYS A 316 79.02 62.63 -82.01
C LYS A 316 77.58 62.13 -81.81
N PHE A 317 76.82 61.98 -82.90
CA PHE A 317 75.45 61.45 -82.83
C PHE A 317 75.43 59.99 -82.41
N ILE A 318 76.31 59.16 -82.99
CA ILE A 318 76.45 57.75 -82.64
C ILE A 318 76.92 57.60 -81.18
N GLU A 319 77.88 58.40 -80.74
CA GLU A 319 78.41 58.37 -79.37
C GLU A 319 77.34 58.78 -78.33
N SER A 320 76.53 59.80 -78.62
CA SER A 320 75.44 60.24 -77.74
C SER A 320 74.28 59.25 -77.68
N MET A 321 74.00 58.52 -78.77
CA MET A 321 72.98 57.47 -78.82
C MET A 321 73.43 56.20 -78.06
N ASP A 322 74.70 55.81 -78.17
CA ASP A 322 75.27 54.66 -77.46
C ASP A 322 75.30 54.89 -75.93
N LEU A 323 75.66 56.11 -75.50
CA LEU A 323 75.65 56.49 -74.08
C LEU A 323 74.23 56.58 -73.47
N SER A 324 73.23 57.04 -74.23
CA SER A 324 71.87 57.26 -73.70
C SER A 324 70.99 56.01 -73.63
N LEU A 325 71.23 55.00 -74.46
CA LEU A 325 70.33 53.84 -74.59
C LEU A 325 70.82 52.60 -73.82
N LYS A 326 72.13 52.45 -73.59
CA LYS A 326 72.72 51.23 -73.03
C LYS A 326 72.28 50.91 -71.59
N GLY A 327 72.07 51.92 -70.75
CA GLY A 327 71.56 51.75 -69.38
C GLY A 327 70.06 51.41 -69.34
N LYS A 328 69.24 52.03 -70.20
CA LYS A 328 67.78 51.85 -70.24
C LYS A 328 67.35 50.43 -70.62
N PHE A 329 68.13 49.75 -71.47
CA PHE A 329 67.86 48.35 -71.84
C PHE A 329 68.29 47.35 -70.75
N ALA A 330 69.29 47.69 -69.93
CA ALA A 330 69.71 46.86 -68.81
C ALA A 330 68.64 46.84 -67.69
N ASP A 331 68.11 48.02 -67.32
CA ASP A 331 67.05 48.15 -66.32
C ASP A 331 65.75 47.43 -66.74
N LEU A 332 65.44 47.45 -68.05
CA LEU A 332 64.31 46.71 -68.61
C LEU A 332 64.53 45.19 -68.55
N GLY A 333 65.76 44.72 -68.81
CA GLY A 333 66.12 43.30 -68.72
C GLY A 333 66.01 42.77 -67.29
N GLU A 334 66.41 43.55 -66.29
CA GLU A 334 66.30 43.20 -64.88
C GLU A 334 64.82 43.12 -64.43
N SER A 335 64.00 44.10 -64.81
CA SER A 335 62.56 44.13 -64.53
C SER A 335 61.82 42.94 -65.12
N ILE A 336 62.17 42.51 -66.35
CA ILE A 336 61.63 41.30 -66.97
C ILE A 336 62.07 40.04 -66.21
N GLY A 337 63.32 40.01 -65.72
CA GLY A 337 63.84 38.91 -64.91
C GLY A 337 63.11 38.74 -63.57
N GLU A 338 62.81 39.84 -62.87
CA GLU A 338 62.01 39.83 -61.64
C GLU A 338 60.56 39.38 -61.91
N MET A 339 59.97 39.83 -63.03
CA MET A 339 58.63 39.40 -63.45
C MET A 339 58.55 37.89 -63.71
N ILE A 340 59.56 37.30 -64.33
CA ILE A 340 59.64 35.85 -64.58
C ILE A 340 59.72 35.09 -63.25
N LYS A 341 60.55 35.55 -62.30
CA LYS A 341 60.63 34.94 -60.95
C LYS A 341 59.29 35.03 -60.22
N TRP A 342 58.63 36.17 -60.27
CA TRP A 342 57.32 36.36 -59.64
C TRP A 342 56.25 35.44 -60.25
N GLN A 343 56.20 35.32 -61.59
CA GLN A 343 55.30 34.38 -62.26
C GLN A 343 55.56 32.92 -61.83
N GLN A 344 56.82 32.56 -61.59
CA GLN A 344 57.18 31.22 -61.14
C GLN A 344 56.73 30.95 -59.69
N MET A 345 56.93 31.92 -58.79
CA MET A 345 56.43 31.84 -57.41
C MET A 345 54.89 31.72 -57.36
N VAL A 346 54.18 32.49 -58.20
CA VAL A 346 52.71 32.42 -58.28
C VAL A 346 52.25 31.05 -58.77
N LYS A 347 52.92 30.47 -59.77
CA LYS A 347 52.61 29.13 -60.28
C LYS A 347 52.77 28.06 -59.19
N GLU A 348 53.86 28.14 -58.42
CA GLU A 348 54.12 27.20 -57.32
C GLU A 348 53.06 27.31 -56.21
N GLY A 349 52.73 28.53 -55.77
CA GLY A 349 51.67 28.74 -54.78
C GLY A 349 50.29 28.28 -55.26
N MET A 350 50.00 28.44 -56.56
CA MET A 350 48.74 27.98 -57.15
C MET A 350 48.64 26.46 -57.23
N ASN A 351 49.75 25.76 -57.49
CA ASN A 351 49.80 24.30 -57.44
C ASN A 351 49.56 23.78 -56.00
N GLU A 352 50.18 24.40 -55.00
CA GLU A 352 49.96 24.02 -53.60
C GLU A 352 48.50 24.24 -53.16
N LEU A 353 47.87 25.33 -53.60
CA LEU A 353 46.46 25.61 -53.34
C LEU A 353 45.54 24.54 -53.97
N ILE A 354 45.82 24.14 -55.22
CA ILE A 354 45.06 23.09 -55.91
C ILE A 354 45.18 21.75 -55.16
N GLU A 355 46.38 21.40 -54.69
CA GLU A 355 46.60 20.18 -53.93
C GLU A 355 45.84 20.19 -52.59
N ARG A 356 45.87 21.31 -51.87
CA ARG A 356 45.10 21.50 -50.61
C ARG A 356 43.59 21.44 -50.85
N LEU A 357 43.09 22.02 -51.94
CA LEU A 357 41.68 21.93 -52.32
C LEU A 357 41.27 20.51 -52.68
N SER A 358 42.11 19.78 -53.41
CA SER A 358 41.87 18.38 -53.77
C SER A 358 41.76 17.49 -52.51
N ASN A 359 42.67 17.66 -51.56
CA ASN A 359 42.63 16.95 -50.28
C ASN A 359 41.37 17.29 -49.45
N ASN A 360 40.93 18.55 -49.46
CA ASN A 360 39.68 18.95 -48.79
C ASN A 360 38.43 18.30 -49.40
N ILE A 361 38.39 18.17 -50.74
CA ILE A 361 37.28 17.51 -51.44
C ILE A 361 37.21 16.03 -51.06
N LEU A 362 38.35 15.34 -50.92
CA LEU A 362 38.38 13.95 -50.46
C LEU A 362 37.86 13.81 -49.03
N ASN A 363 38.27 14.70 -48.12
CA ASN A 363 37.77 14.69 -46.74
C ASN A 363 36.25 14.94 -46.67
N LEU A 364 35.72 15.83 -47.52
CA LEU A 364 34.27 16.06 -47.61
C LEU A 364 33.51 14.82 -48.09
N GLN A 365 34.09 14.00 -48.96
CA GLN A 365 33.48 12.74 -49.39
C GLN A 365 33.41 11.72 -48.25
N GLU A 366 34.44 11.63 -47.41
CA GLU A 366 34.43 10.77 -46.23
C GLU A 366 33.37 11.20 -45.21
N VAL A 367 33.25 12.52 -44.97
CA VAL A 367 32.21 13.08 -44.09
C VAL A 367 30.82 12.74 -44.61
N ASN A 368 30.57 12.91 -45.91
CA ASN A 368 29.29 12.54 -46.52
C ASN A 368 28.96 11.05 -46.35
N LYS A 369 29.95 10.17 -46.50
CA LYS A 369 29.78 8.73 -46.29
C LYS A 369 29.49 8.38 -44.83
N ALA A 370 30.10 9.09 -43.89
CA ALA A 370 29.80 8.94 -42.46
C ALA A 370 28.38 9.39 -42.12
N ILE A 371 27.90 10.48 -42.74
CA ILE A 371 26.52 10.95 -42.62
C ILE A 371 25.54 9.91 -43.15
N GLU A 372 25.82 9.32 -44.32
CA GLU A 372 24.99 8.27 -44.92
C GLU A 372 24.87 7.04 -44.01
N ASN A 373 25.99 6.56 -43.46
CA ASN A 373 25.97 5.47 -42.47
C ASN A 373 25.20 5.82 -41.20
N THR A 374 25.27 7.08 -40.75
CA THR A 374 24.54 7.53 -39.56
C THR A 374 23.03 7.53 -39.81
N ILE A 375 22.60 7.94 -41.00
CA ILE A 375 21.18 7.90 -41.41
C ILE A 375 20.66 6.45 -41.42
N VAL A 376 21.44 5.50 -41.95
CA VAL A 376 21.08 4.08 -41.93
C VAL A 376 20.93 3.56 -40.50
N ASN A 377 21.90 3.83 -39.62
CA ASN A 377 21.82 3.42 -38.22
C ASN A 377 20.60 4.02 -37.50
N PHE A 378 20.26 5.29 -37.77
CA PHE A 378 19.06 5.91 -37.21
C PHE A 378 17.78 5.25 -37.70
N SER A 379 17.72 4.82 -38.96
CA SER A 379 16.60 4.06 -39.50
C SER A 379 16.43 2.73 -38.76
N ASP A 380 17.51 1.98 -38.57
CA ASP A 380 17.48 0.72 -37.82
C ASP A 380 17.05 0.91 -36.36
N TYR A 381 17.49 1.99 -35.71
CA TYR A 381 17.02 2.34 -34.37
C TYR A 381 15.52 2.63 -34.34
N PHE A 382 14.99 3.34 -35.33
CA PHE A 382 13.57 3.65 -35.42
C PHE A 382 12.72 2.37 -35.59
N ASP A 383 13.17 1.45 -36.42
CA ASP A 383 12.50 0.16 -36.62
C ASP A 383 12.50 -0.69 -35.34
N ASN A 384 13.62 -0.71 -34.62
CA ASN A 384 13.71 -1.41 -33.32
C ASN A 384 12.77 -0.79 -32.27
N VAL A 385 12.67 0.54 -32.21
CA VAL A 385 11.74 1.24 -31.31
C VAL A 385 10.29 0.94 -31.67
N ASN A 386 9.95 0.91 -32.97
CA ASN A 386 8.61 0.55 -33.42
C ASN A 386 8.24 -0.89 -33.07
N ALA A 387 9.18 -1.83 -33.24
CA ALA A 387 8.98 -3.22 -32.83
C ALA A 387 8.74 -3.33 -31.31
N ALA A 388 9.54 -2.62 -30.50
CA ALA A 388 9.36 -2.58 -29.05
C ALA A 388 8.00 -1.97 -28.65
N ASN A 389 7.56 -0.90 -29.32
CA ASN A 389 6.26 -0.30 -29.11
C ASN A 389 5.10 -1.26 -29.44
N ASN A 390 5.21 -2.02 -30.53
CA ASN A 390 4.20 -3.03 -30.88
C ASN A 390 4.10 -4.12 -29.80
N HIS A 391 5.23 -4.58 -29.26
CA HIS A 391 5.24 -5.51 -28.13
C HIS A 391 4.65 -4.90 -26.85
N LEU A 392 4.86 -3.60 -26.59
CA LEU A 392 4.22 -2.91 -25.46
C LEU A 392 2.70 -2.87 -25.61
N VAL A 393 2.19 -2.57 -26.80
CA VAL A 393 0.74 -2.60 -27.08
C VAL A 393 0.16 -4.00 -26.86
N GLU A 394 0.87 -5.04 -27.30
CA GLU A 394 0.46 -6.44 -27.07
C GLU A 394 0.48 -6.82 -25.58
N ASN A 395 1.45 -6.31 -24.82
CA ASN A 395 1.52 -6.56 -23.38
C ASN A 395 0.40 -5.83 -22.62
N ILE A 396 0.03 -4.62 -23.06
CA ILE A 396 -1.10 -3.88 -22.49
C ILE A 396 -2.41 -4.65 -22.68
N SER A 397 -2.66 -5.20 -23.86
CA SER A 397 -3.87 -6.00 -24.10
C SER A 397 -3.90 -7.30 -23.28
N LYS A 398 -2.74 -7.95 -23.10
CA LYS A 398 -2.62 -9.08 -22.16
C LYS A 398 -2.93 -8.67 -20.73
N LEU A 399 -2.43 -7.53 -20.25
CA LEU A 399 -2.75 -7.00 -18.92
C LEU A 399 -4.23 -6.70 -18.74
N GLU A 400 -4.89 -6.18 -19.76
CA GLU A 400 -6.33 -5.96 -19.76
C GLU A 400 -7.10 -7.29 -19.62
N SER A 401 -6.68 -8.33 -20.35
CA SER A 401 -7.26 -9.68 -20.21
C SER A 401 -7.07 -10.27 -18.80
N VAL A 402 -5.89 -10.06 -18.19
CA VAL A 402 -5.63 -10.50 -16.81
C VAL A 402 -6.52 -9.76 -15.82
N SER A 403 -6.72 -8.45 -16.01
CA SER A 403 -7.62 -7.63 -15.20
C SER A 403 -9.06 -8.15 -15.26
N LEU A 404 -9.56 -8.47 -16.45
CA LEU A 404 -10.88 -9.09 -16.63
C LEU A 404 -11.00 -10.44 -15.91
N ASN A 405 -9.97 -11.29 -16.00
CA ASN A 405 -9.95 -12.57 -15.30
C ASN A 405 -9.94 -12.41 -13.77
N ILE A 406 -9.20 -11.43 -13.24
CA ILE A 406 -9.18 -11.12 -11.81
C ILE A 406 -10.57 -10.68 -11.34
N ASN A 407 -11.26 -9.83 -12.11
CA ASN A 407 -12.61 -9.39 -11.78
C ASN A 407 -13.60 -10.57 -11.76
N GLY A 408 -13.52 -11.48 -12.73
CA GLY A 408 -14.33 -12.71 -12.73
C GLY A 408 -14.04 -13.62 -11.53
N LEU A 409 -12.77 -13.70 -11.10
CA LEU A 409 -12.36 -14.45 -9.92
C LEU A 409 -12.91 -13.83 -8.64
N ILE A 410 -12.89 -12.50 -8.52
CA ILE A 410 -13.48 -11.76 -7.39
C ILE A 410 -15.00 -12.01 -7.31
N GLU A 411 -15.71 -11.95 -8.44
CA GLU A 411 -17.14 -12.27 -8.49
C GLU A 411 -17.42 -13.71 -8.07
N GLY A 412 -16.64 -14.67 -8.58
CA GLY A 412 -16.72 -16.07 -8.19
C GLY A 412 -16.48 -16.30 -6.70
N MET A 413 -15.47 -15.64 -6.12
CA MET A 413 -15.19 -15.70 -4.68
C MET A 413 -16.32 -15.07 -3.86
N SER A 414 -16.87 -13.95 -4.30
CA SER A 414 -18.00 -13.28 -3.63
C SER A 414 -19.22 -14.20 -3.58
N LYS A 415 -19.54 -14.86 -4.70
CA LYS A 415 -20.61 -15.87 -4.75
C LYS A 415 -20.33 -17.05 -3.83
N MET A 416 -19.12 -17.59 -3.83
CA MET A 416 -18.74 -18.70 -2.95
C MET A 416 -18.86 -18.34 -1.46
N ILE A 417 -18.44 -17.12 -1.07
CA ILE A 417 -18.58 -16.63 0.32
C ILE A 417 -20.06 -16.51 0.70
N LYS A 418 -20.91 -16.07 -0.24
CA LYS A 418 -22.35 -16.00 -0.02
C LYS A 418 -22.94 -17.40 0.20
N ASP A 419 -22.63 -18.35 -0.67
CA ASP A 419 -23.11 -19.73 -0.56
C ASP A 419 -22.65 -20.40 0.75
N ILE A 420 -21.40 -20.16 1.17
CA ILE A 420 -20.87 -20.63 2.47
C ILE A 420 -21.65 -20.02 3.64
N ASN A 421 -21.98 -18.73 3.59
CA ASN A 421 -22.75 -18.10 4.66
C ASN A 421 -24.19 -18.64 4.72
N GLU A 422 -24.85 -18.85 3.58
CA GLU A 422 -26.18 -19.47 3.55
C GLU A 422 -26.17 -20.90 4.12
N GLN A 423 -25.17 -21.72 3.75
CA GLN A 423 -25.02 -23.07 4.32
C GLN A 423 -24.74 -23.04 5.83
N LYS A 424 -23.90 -22.10 6.29
CA LYS A 424 -23.60 -21.91 7.71
C LYS A 424 -24.88 -21.58 8.49
N ASP A 425 -25.73 -20.70 7.97
CA ASP A 425 -26.97 -20.30 8.63
C ASP A 425 -27.98 -21.46 8.68
N LEU A 426 -28.07 -22.26 7.61
CA LEU A 426 -28.87 -23.50 7.60
C LEU A 426 -28.37 -24.51 8.65
N LEU A 427 -27.06 -24.70 8.75
CA LEU A 427 -26.46 -25.63 9.72
C LEU A 427 -26.66 -25.16 11.17
N LEU A 428 -26.60 -23.85 11.43
CA LEU A 428 -26.92 -23.28 12.74
C LEU A 428 -28.39 -23.49 13.12
N LYS A 429 -29.29 -23.36 12.14
CA LYS A 429 -30.72 -23.63 12.34
C LYS A 429 -30.95 -25.10 12.68
N ASP A 430 -30.42 -26.01 11.88
CA ASP A 430 -30.54 -27.47 12.07
C ASP A 430 -29.97 -27.91 13.44
N LYS A 431 -28.79 -27.38 13.81
CA LYS A 431 -28.21 -27.58 15.15
C LYS A 431 -29.16 -27.15 16.26
N THR A 432 -29.81 -25.99 16.11
CA THR A 432 -30.70 -25.45 17.14
C THR A 432 -31.96 -26.30 17.27
N GLU A 433 -32.56 -26.73 16.16
CA GLU A 433 -33.70 -27.64 16.15
C GLU A 433 -33.32 -28.98 16.81
N HIS A 434 -32.16 -29.56 16.49
CA HIS A 434 -31.68 -30.78 17.13
C HIS A 434 -31.47 -30.63 18.65
N ILE A 435 -30.91 -29.52 19.12
CA ILE A 435 -30.77 -29.24 20.56
C ILE A 435 -32.13 -29.17 21.24
N GLN A 436 -33.13 -28.55 20.61
CA GLN A 436 -34.49 -28.48 21.15
C GLN A 436 -35.14 -29.87 21.22
N ILE A 437 -34.98 -30.68 20.17
CA ILE A 437 -35.49 -32.06 20.13
C ILE A 437 -34.84 -32.90 21.25
N ILE A 438 -33.53 -32.84 21.41
CA ILE A 438 -32.81 -33.55 22.47
C ILE A 438 -33.29 -33.09 23.85
N SER A 439 -33.45 -31.78 24.06
CA SER A 439 -33.94 -31.23 25.32
C SER A 439 -35.35 -31.72 25.65
N ARG A 440 -36.22 -31.82 24.64
CA ARG A 440 -37.57 -32.39 24.81
C ARG A 440 -37.51 -33.87 25.22
N TYR A 441 -36.67 -34.68 24.56
CA TYR A 441 -36.51 -36.09 24.95
C TYR A 441 -35.97 -36.26 26.37
N ILE A 442 -35.02 -35.42 26.80
CA ILE A 442 -34.52 -35.45 28.18
C ILE A 442 -35.66 -35.16 29.17
N LEU A 443 -36.52 -34.18 28.88
CA LEU A 443 -37.69 -33.87 29.71
C LEU A 443 -38.67 -35.05 29.78
N GLU A 444 -39.02 -35.65 28.64
CA GLU A 444 -39.92 -36.81 28.58
C GLU A 444 -39.33 -38.01 29.34
N ILE A 445 -38.04 -38.29 29.19
CA ILE A 445 -37.35 -39.37 29.92
C ILE A 445 -37.41 -39.11 31.42
N ASN A 446 -37.14 -37.89 31.87
CA ASN A 446 -37.19 -37.53 33.29
C ASN A 446 -38.61 -37.69 33.86
N GLU A 447 -39.65 -37.31 33.10
CA GLU A 447 -41.04 -37.52 33.51
C GLU A 447 -41.38 -39.01 33.63
N LYS A 448 -40.97 -39.83 32.66
CA LYS A 448 -41.15 -41.28 32.70
C LYS A 448 -40.39 -41.92 33.87
N PHE A 449 -39.18 -41.47 34.16
CA PHE A 449 -38.43 -41.92 35.34
C PHE A 449 -39.14 -41.57 36.64
N SER A 450 -39.69 -40.36 36.77
CA SER A 450 -40.45 -39.98 37.97
C SER A 450 -41.72 -40.83 38.14
N LEU A 451 -42.42 -41.14 37.05
CA LEU A 451 -43.55 -42.06 37.08
C LEU A 451 -43.13 -43.47 37.49
N LEU A 452 -42.00 -43.96 36.97
CA LEU A 452 -41.45 -45.26 37.30
C LEU A 452 -41.05 -45.33 38.79
N GLU A 453 -40.43 -44.29 39.33
CA GLU A 453 -40.06 -44.17 40.74
C GLU A 453 -41.30 -44.23 41.65
N LYS A 454 -42.37 -43.50 41.29
CA LYS A 454 -43.66 -43.59 41.98
C LYS A 454 -44.26 -44.99 41.90
N SER A 455 -44.20 -45.63 40.75
CA SER A 455 -44.68 -47.00 40.58
C SER A 455 -43.91 -47.98 41.45
N TYR A 456 -42.57 -47.85 41.53
CA TYR A 456 -41.74 -48.67 42.41
C TYR A 456 -42.07 -48.46 43.88
N ALA A 457 -42.26 -47.20 44.31
CA ALA A 457 -42.66 -46.90 45.69
C ALA A 457 -44.01 -47.53 46.05
N ASN A 458 -44.98 -47.47 45.12
CA ASN A 458 -46.29 -48.11 45.31
C ASN A 458 -46.18 -49.63 45.37
N ILE A 459 -45.42 -50.25 44.46
CA ILE A 459 -45.19 -51.71 44.47
C ILE A 459 -44.53 -52.14 45.79
N SER A 460 -43.52 -51.41 46.27
CA SER A 460 -42.88 -51.70 47.56
C SER A 460 -43.89 -51.67 48.70
N LYS A 461 -44.77 -50.66 48.72
CA LYS A 461 -45.84 -50.54 49.71
C LYS A 461 -46.84 -51.69 49.61
N ASP A 462 -47.24 -52.08 48.40
CA ASP A 462 -48.16 -53.20 48.18
C ASP A 462 -47.54 -54.53 48.61
N ILE A 463 -46.23 -54.73 48.38
CA ILE A 463 -45.49 -55.88 48.90
C ILE A 463 -45.48 -55.89 50.43
N ASP A 464 -45.26 -54.76 51.09
CA ASP A 464 -45.30 -54.67 52.55
C ASP A 464 -46.70 -55.00 53.10
N ILE A 465 -47.76 -54.47 52.46
CA ILE A 465 -49.14 -54.80 52.81
C ILE A 465 -49.40 -56.30 52.64
N LEU A 466 -49.01 -56.86 51.49
CA LEU A 466 -49.21 -58.26 51.17
C LEU A 466 -48.47 -59.17 52.15
N ASN A 467 -47.23 -58.83 52.51
CA ASN A 467 -46.44 -59.58 53.48
C ASN A 467 -47.09 -59.56 54.87
N ASN A 468 -47.62 -58.42 55.31
CA ASN A 468 -48.37 -58.30 56.56
C ASN A 468 -49.68 -59.10 56.53
N SER A 469 -50.46 -59.01 55.44
CA SER A 469 -51.70 -59.79 55.29
C SER A 469 -51.45 -61.29 55.22
N LEU A 470 -50.35 -61.72 54.57
CA LEU A 470 -49.94 -63.12 54.52
C LEU A 470 -49.54 -63.62 55.92
N LYS A 471 -48.76 -62.83 56.66
CA LYS A 471 -48.40 -63.14 58.05
C LYS A 471 -49.66 -63.30 58.91
N GLN A 472 -50.58 -62.35 58.83
CA GLN A 472 -51.84 -62.40 59.57
C GLN A 472 -52.68 -63.64 59.18
N SER A 473 -52.79 -63.93 57.88
CA SER A 473 -53.54 -65.09 57.39
C SER A 473 -52.92 -66.41 57.87
N MET A 474 -51.58 -66.49 57.93
CA MET A 474 -50.89 -67.67 58.45
C MET A 474 -51.04 -67.82 59.97
N GLU A 475 -51.00 -66.73 60.73
CA GLU A 475 -51.32 -66.77 62.16
C GLU A 475 -52.76 -67.23 62.40
N GLU A 476 -53.71 -66.72 61.61
CA GLU A 476 -55.12 -67.10 61.71
C GLU A 476 -55.35 -68.57 61.30
N PHE A 477 -54.70 -69.02 60.23
CA PHE A 477 -54.74 -70.42 59.80
C PHE A 477 -54.14 -71.35 60.86
N ALA A 478 -52.98 -70.99 61.44
CA ALA A 478 -52.36 -71.77 62.50
C ALA A 478 -53.28 -71.87 63.73
N ASN A 479 -53.89 -70.75 64.16
CA ASN A 479 -54.84 -70.72 65.27
C ASN A 479 -56.10 -71.56 64.98
N LYS A 480 -56.74 -71.37 63.82
CA LYS A 480 -57.93 -72.14 63.43
C LYS A 480 -57.64 -73.63 63.27
N THR A 481 -56.48 -73.98 62.72
CA THR A 481 -56.04 -75.38 62.63
C THR A 481 -55.83 -75.96 64.01
N HIS A 482 -55.16 -75.24 64.91
CA HIS A 482 -54.96 -75.67 66.29
C HIS A 482 -56.29 -75.88 67.04
N GLU A 483 -57.23 -74.93 66.94
CA GLU A 483 -58.56 -75.07 67.54
C GLU A 483 -59.38 -76.20 66.92
N GLY A 484 -59.37 -76.32 65.59
CA GLY A 484 -60.06 -77.39 64.87
C GLY A 484 -59.54 -78.78 65.24
N LEU A 485 -58.22 -78.94 65.31
CA LEU A 485 -57.58 -80.19 65.72
C LEU A 485 -57.90 -80.52 67.18
N LYS A 486 -57.81 -79.54 68.08
CA LYS A 486 -58.16 -79.68 69.49
C LYS A 486 -59.61 -80.11 69.67
N ARG A 487 -60.53 -79.50 68.92
CA ARG A 487 -61.96 -79.88 68.92
C ARG A 487 -62.17 -81.28 68.37
N SER A 488 -61.51 -81.64 67.27
CA SER A 488 -61.62 -82.98 66.69
C SER A 488 -61.06 -84.07 67.62
N LEU A 489 -59.94 -83.81 68.29
CA LEU A 489 -59.36 -84.73 69.29
C LEU A 489 -60.28 -84.86 70.50
N SER A 490 -60.86 -83.74 70.98
CA SER A 490 -61.83 -83.78 72.08
C SER A 490 -63.09 -84.57 71.73
N LEU A 491 -63.60 -84.45 70.51
CA LEU A 491 -64.72 -85.27 70.03
C LEU A 491 -64.33 -86.74 69.90
N PHE A 492 -63.11 -87.02 69.46
CA PHE A 492 -62.60 -88.39 69.38
C PHE A 492 -62.48 -89.03 70.76
N ASP A 493 -61.98 -88.29 71.75
CA ASP A 493 -61.92 -88.73 73.15
C ASP A 493 -63.33 -88.97 73.71
N GLU A 494 -64.30 -88.11 73.38
CA GLU A 494 -65.70 -88.25 73.80
C GLU A 494 -66.37 -89.48 73.16
N GLU A 495 -66.16 -89.71 71.88
CA GLU A 495 -66.64 -90.91 71.17
C GLU A 495 -65.95 -92.19 71.67
N LEU A 496 -64.64 -92.15 71.93
CA LEU A 496 -63.95 -93.29 72.54
C LEU A 496 -64.50 -93.59 73.93
N ALA A 497 -64.78 -92.57 74.75
CA ALA A 497 -65.40 -92.76 76.06
C ALA A 497 -66.81 -93.37 75.92
N SER A 498 -67.60 -92.90 74.95
CA SER A 498 -68.93 -93.45 74.62
C SER A 498 -68.84 -94.92 74.19
N ILE A 499 -67.94 -95.27 73.26
CA ILE A 499 -67.70 -96.65 72.81
C ILE A 499 -67.26 -97.54 73.97
N THR A 500 -66.37 -97.04 74.83
CA THR A 500 -65.90 -97.79 76.01
C THR A 500 -67.03 -98.04 76.99
N SER A 501 -67.89 -97.05 77.22
CA SER A 501 -69.10 -97.20 78.04
C SER A 501 -70.07 -98.20 77.43
N TYR A 502 -70.28 -98.16 76.11
CA TYR A 502 -71.16 -99.07 75.40
C TYR A 502 -70.64 -100.51 75.46
N LEU A 503 -69.35 -100.70 75.20
CA LEU A 503 -68.68 -102.00 75.34
C LEU A 503 -68.79 -102.55 76.75
N ASN A 504 -68.61 -101.73 77.79
CA ASN A 504 -68.82 -102.15 79.17
C ASN A 504 -70.27 -102.59 79.42
N SER A 505 -71.26 -101.84 78.91
CA SER A 505 -72.66 -102.24 79.01
C SER A 505 -72.95 -103.55 78.28
N THR A 506 -72.46 -103.72 77.04
CA THR A 506 -72.64 -104.97 76.28
C THR A 506 -71.90 -106.14 76.92
N LEU A 507 -70.71 -105.91 77.49
CA LEU A 507 -69.97 -106.95 78.22
C LEU A 507 -70.76 -107.40 79.46
N SER A 508 -71.37 -106.45 80.18
CA SER A 508 -72.26 -106.74 81.31
C SER A 508 -73.50 -107.54 80.88
N GLU A 509 -74.12 -107.21 79.76
CA GLU A 509 -75.25 -107.97 79.21
C GLU A 509 -74.84 -109.39 78.78
N ILE A 510 -73.65 -109.56 78.20
CA ILE A 510 -73.10 -110.88 77.86
C ILE A 510 -72.79 -111.68 79.12
N GLU A 511 -72.18 -111.07 80.13
CA GLU A 511 -71.89 -111.72 81.42
C GLU A 511 -73.19 -112.20 82.07
N GLU A 512 -74.25 -111.37 82.06
CA GLU A 512 -75.58 -111.72 82.56
C GLU A 512 -76.21 -112.88 81.76
N ALA A 513 -76.13 -112.84 80.41
CA ALA A 513 -76.61 -113.93 79.56
C ALA A 513 -75.83 -115.25 79.75
N VAL A 514 -74.53 -115.17 80.00
CA VAL A 514 -73.68 -116.34 80.31
C VAL A 514 -74.00 -116.91 81.69
N ASP A 515 -74.31 -116.07 82.68
CA ASP A 515 -74.75 -116.49 84.02
C ASP A 515 -76.16 -117.12 84.02
N GLU A 516 -77.02 -116.77 83.05
CA GLU A 516 -78.34 -117.39 82.88
C GLU A 516 -78.29 -118.75 82.13
N LEU A 517 -77.25 -119.00 81.35
CA LEU A 517 -77.07 -120.20 80.52
C LEU A 517 -77.16 -121.53 81.32
N PRO A 518 -76.59 -121.66 82.53
CA PRO A 518 -76.78 -122.83 83.38
C PRO A 518 -78.25 -123.07 83.78
N LYS A 519 -79.02 -121.99 84.04
CA LYS A 519 -80.44 -122.10 84.40
C LYS A 519 -81.26 -122.67 83.23
N VAL A 520 -81.02 -122.16 82.02
CA VAL A 520 -81.67 -122.64 80.79
C VAL A 520 -81.32 -124.10 80.50
N ILE A 521 -80.05 -124.50 80.68
CA ILE A 521 -79.62 -125.89 80.51
C ILE A 521 -80.28 -126.82 81.54
N ILE A 522 -80.41 -126.39 82.80
CA ILE A 522 -81.09 -127.16 83.85
C ILE A 522 -82.57 -127.32 83.52
N GLU A 523 -83.24 -126.27 83.04
CA GLU A 523 -84.65 -126.29 82.67
C GLU A 523 -84.91 -127.20 81.46
N PHE A 524 -84.07 -127.12 80.41
CA PHE A 524 -84.15 -127.98 79.24
C PHE A 524 -83.94 -129.47 79.59
N LYS A 525 -83.00 -129.78 80.51
CA LYS A 525 -82.76 -131.15 80.99
C LYS A 525 -83.93 -131.70 81.80
N LYS A 526 -84.74 -130.83 82.40
CA LYS A 526 -85.95 -131.19 83.15
C LYS A 526 -87.09 -131.61 82.20
N THR A 527 -87.21 -130.92 81.06
CA THR A 527 -88.20 -131.23 80.02
C THR A 527 -87.93 -132.58 79.35
N LEU A 528 -86.67 -132.87 78.98
CA LEU A 528 -86.27 -134.13 78.35
C LEU A 528 -86.50 -135.37 79.24
N ARG A 529 -86.51 -135.23 80.57
CA ARG A 529 -86.70 -136.36 81.50
C ARG A 529 -88.17 -136.73 81.73
N ASN A 530 -89.10 -135.85 81.38
CA ASN A 530 -90.53 -136.14 81.48
C ASN A 530 -91.04 -136.92 80.26
N ASP A 531 -90.50 -136.64 79.06
CA ASP A 531 -90.92 -137.32 77.82
C ASP A 531 -90.55 -138.81 77.78
N GLU A 532 -89.56 -139.26 78.57
CA GLU A 532 -89.14 -140.66 78.65
C GLU A 532 -90.04 -141.54 79.55
N LYS A 533 -90.94 -140.96 80.36
CA LYS A 533 -91.72 -141.71 81.37
C LYS A 533 -93.19 -142.01 81.03
N GLU A 534 -93.81 -141.34 80.06
CA GLU A 534 -95.21 -141.64 79.69
C GLU A 534 -95.36 -142.68 78.56
N MET A 535 -94.27 -143.06 77.89
CA MET A 535 -94.28 -144.06 76.81
C MET A 535 -94.43 -145.53 77.26
N GLN A 536 -94.73 -145.82 78.54
CA GLN A 536 -94.89 -147.20 79.08
C GLN A 536 -96.25 -147.54 79.73
N THR A 537 -97.30 -146.73 79.53
CA THR A 537 -98.66 -147.07 80.00
C THR A 537 -99.70 -146.62 78.99
N ILE A 538 -100.10 -147.51 78.07
CA ILE A 538 -101.45 -147.78 77.51
C ILE A 538 -101.28 -148.97 76.52
N GLU A 539 -101.14 -150.16 77.09
CA GLU A 539 -101.61 -151.46 76.57
C GLU A 539 -102.25 -152.12 77.80
N GLY A 540 -103.57 -152.21 77.83
CA GLY A 540 -104.40 -152.61 78.97
C GLY A 540 -105.75 -151.92 79.00
#